data_AF-A0A845RUI3-F1
#
_entry.id   AF-A0A845RUI3-F1
#
_cell.length_a   1.000
_cell.length_b   1.000
_cell.length_c   1.000
_cell.angle_alpha   90.00
_cell.angle_beta   90.00
_cell.angle_gamma   90.00
#
_symmetry.space_group_name_H-M   'P 1'
#
loop_
_entity.id
_entity.type
_entity.pdbx_description
1 polymer ?
#
loop_
_entity_poly.entity_id
_entity_poly.type
_entity_poly.pdbx_seq_one_letter_code
_entity_poly.pdbx_strand_id
1 'polypeptide(L)'
;MFRFAAVVNTSIGILVFVVLQFFGGQAIRLFFNSSESQVFRIAVDGLHIYTFVFLINGLNVLITTYFTALGNAKNSIIIAALRGPVFVLVGVTVLAKFLGINGVWAAIPLAELLTLGVALILLILTRRKTPGFIHGDIRRK
;
A
#
# COMPACT_ATOMS: atom_id res chain seq x y z
N MET A 1 -5.12 -11.34 17.43
CA MET A 1 -5.60 -11.31 16.03
C MET A 1 -4.85 -10.28 15.17
N PHE A 2 -4.88 -8.98 15.50
CA PHE A 2 -4.29 -7.92 14.66
C PHE A 2 -2.78 -8.08 14.34
N ARG A 3 -1.97 -8.47 15.33
CA ARG A 3 -0.52 -8.68 15.17
C ARG A 3 -0.21 -9.86 14.24
N PHE A 4 -1.01 -10.93 14.30
CA PHE A 4 -0.84 -12.10 13.44
C PHE A 4 -1.13 -11.77 11.98
N ALA A 5 -2.25 -11.08 11.72
CA ALA A 5 -2.60 -10.63 10.39
C ALA A 5 -1.54 -9.68 9.79
N ALA A 6 -1.00 -8.76 10.60
CA ALA A 6 0.09 -7.89 10.18
C ALA A 6 1.36 -8.66 9.81
N VAL A 7 1.79 -9.61 10.64
CA VAL A 7 2.98 -10.43 10.36
C VAL A 7 2.82 -11.25 9.10
N VAL A 8 1.67 -11.93 8.93
CA VAL A 8 1.39 -12.73 7.72
C VAL A 8 1.41 -11.85 6.48
N ASN A 9 0.71 -10.71 6.51
CA ASN A 9 0.64 -9.80 5.39
C ASN A 9 2.03 -9.24 5.02
N THR A 10 2.80 -8.78 6.01
CA THR A 10 4.15 -8.26 5.77
C THR A 10 5.09 -9.36 5.28
N SER A 11 4.95 -10.60 5.76
CA SER A 11 5.76 -11.74 5.27
C SER A 11 5.47 -12.04 3.81
N ILE A 12 4.18 -12.08 3.42
CA ILE A 12 3.77 -12.26 2.02
C ILE A 12 4.27 -11.08 1.17
N GLY A 13 4.13 -9.85 1.65
CA GLY A 13 4.61 -8.65 0.97
C GLY A 13 6.12 -8.69 0.72
N ILE A 14 6.91 -9.10 1.71
CA ILE A 14 8.37 -9.28 1.59
C ILE A 14 8.69 -10.38 0.57
N LEU A 15 8.00 -11.52 0.62
CA LEU A 15 8.21 -12.61 -0.33
C LEU A 15 7.95 -12.14 -1.76
N VAL A 16 6.81 -11.48 -2.01
CA VAL A 16 6.45 -10.94 -3.33
C VAL A 16 7.44 -9.88 -3.78
N PHE A 17 7.85 -8.97 -2.87
CA PHE A 17 8.86 -7.96 -3.15
C PHE A 17 10.18 -8.59 -3.60
N VAL A 18 10.71 -9.57 -2.85
CA VAL A 18 11.97 -10.26 -3.20
C VAL A 18 11.83 -10.97 -4.54
N VAL A 19 10.75 -11.74 -4.75
CA VAL A 19 10.55 -12.47 -6.00
C VAL A 19 10.48 -11.51 -7.19
N LEU A 20 9.70 -10.44 -7.11
CA LEU A 20 9.60 -9.47 -8.21
C LEU A 20 10.87 -8.64 -8.40
N GLN A 21 11.65 -8.39 -7.34
CA GLN A 21 12.89 -7.64 -7.45
C GLN A 21 14.00 -8.44 -8.16
N PHE A 22 14.05 -9.76 -7.98
CA PHE A 22 15.06 -10.60 -8.65
C PHE A 22 14.57 -11.21 -9.96
N PHE A 23 13.29 -11.62 -10.03
CA PHE A 23 12.72 -12.34 -11.18
C PHE A 23 11.75 -11.49 -12.01
N GLY A 24 11.38 -10.29 -11.57
CA GLY A 24 10.40 -9.44 -12.25
C GLY A 24 10.80 -9.03 -13.66
N GLY A 25 12.09 -8.76 -13.89
CA GLY A 25 12.60 -8.49 -15.24
C GLY A 25 12.42 -9.67 -16.20
N GLN A 26 12.54 -10.91 -15.71
CA GLN A 26 12.34 -12.12 -16.50
C GLN A 26 10.85 -12.35 -16.77
N ALA A 27 9.98 -12.08 -15.79
CA ALA A 27 8.54 -12.14 -15.97
C ALA A 27 8.06 -11.14 -17.03
N ILE A 28 8.61 -9.91 -17.04
CA ILE A 28 8.29 -8.90 -18.06
C ILE A 28 8.76 -9.36 -19.44
N ARG A 29 9.91 -10.03 -19.58
CA ARG A 29 10.41 -10.50 -20.88
C ARG A 29 9.42 -11.41 -21.61
N LEU A 30 8.57 -12.16 -20.89
CA LEU A 30 7.54 -13.01 -21.50
C LEU A 30 6.50 -12.22 -22.31
N PHE A 31 6.34 -10.93 -22.02
CA PHE A 31 5.39 -10.04 -22.70
C PHE A 31 6.03 -9.24 -23.85
N PHE A 32 7.34 -9.34 -24.07
CA PHE A 32 8.06 -8.56 -25.08
C PHE A 32 8.84 -9.47 -26.03
N ASN A 33 8.52 -9.40 -27.32
CA ASN A 33 9.22 -10.15 -28.37
C ASN A 33 10.66 -9.67 -28.63
N SER A 34 10.98 -8.43 -28.24
CA SER A 34 12.32 -7.84 -28.38
C SER A 34 12.75 -7.16 -27.07
N SER A 35 13.78 -7.72 -26.44
CA SER A 35 14.40 -7.21 -25.20
C SER A 35 15.14 -5.88 -25.37
N GLU A 36 15.35 -5.44 -26.61
CA GLU A 36 15.98 -4.16 -26.98
C GLU A 36 15.01 -2.96 -26.95
N SER A 37 13.69 -3.22 -26.83
CA SER A 37 12.70 -2.15 -26.90
C SER A 37 12.84 -1.19 -25.70
N GLN A 38 12.78 0.11 -25.98
CA GLN A 38 12.79 1.15 -24.94
C GLN A 38 11.66 0.95 -23.92
N VAL A 39 10.52 0.44 -24.37
CA VAL A 39 9.35 0.12 -23.54
C VAL A 39 9.65 -1.00 -22.53
N PHE A 40 10.42 -2.01 -22.93
CA PHE A 40 10.84 -3.09 -22.03
C PHE A 40 11.66 -2.53 -20.85
N ARG A 41 12.63 -1.66 -21.12
CA ARG A 41 13.45 -1.03 -20.06
C ARG A 41 12.59 -0.20 -19.09
N ILE A 42 11.68 0.61 -19.62
CA ILE A 42 10.75 1.41 -18.79
C ILE A 42 9.87 0.51 -17.91
N ALA A 43 9.39 -0.61 -18.44
CA ALA A 43 8.56 -1.55 -17.68
C ALA A 43 9.35 -2.23 -16.55
N VAL A 44 10.59 -2.65 -16.82
CA VAL A 44 11.46 -3.28 -15.81
C VAL A 44 11.84 -2.29 -14.70
N ASP A 45 12.30 -1.10 -15.06
CA ASP A 45 12.66 -0.07 -14.08
C ASP A 45 11.44 0.35 -13.26
N GLY A 46 10.30 0.53 -13.93
CA GLY A 46 9.02 0.83 -13.30
C GLY A 46 8.57 -0.25 -12.34
N LEU A 47 8.72 -1.52 -12.70
CA LEU A 47 8.41 -2.65 -11.82
C LEU A 47 9.28 -2.63 -10.56
N HIS A 48 10.59 -2.45 -10.69
CA HIS A 48 11.50 -2.41 -9.54
C HIS A 48 11.12 -1.30 -8.55
N ILE A 49 10.70 -0.13 -9.04
CA ILE A 49 10.19 0.96 -8.20
C ILE A 49 8.82 0.61 -7.60
N TYR A 50 7.93 0.02 -8.39
CA TYR A 50 6.56 -0.29 -7.97
C TYR A 50 6.51 -1.38 -6.89
N THR A 51 7.42 -2.35 -6.91
CA THR A 51 7.39 -3.49 -5.97
C THR A 51 7.40 -3.08 -4.49
N PHE A 52 7.94 -1.91 -4.15
CA PHE A 52 7.90 -1.36 -2.79
C PHE A 52 6.48 -1.18 -2.24
N VAL A 53 5.48 -1.02 -3.11
CA VAL A 53 4.05 -0.98 -2.74
C VAL A 53 3.65 -2.21 -1.93
N PHE A 54 4.13 -3.40 -2.29
CA PHE A 54 3.71 -4.66 -1.64
C PHE A 54 4.12 -4.75 -0.16
N LEU A 55 5.16 -4.02 0.25
CA LEU A 55 5.58 -3.95 1.65
C LEU A 55 4.60 -3.15 2.51
N ILE A 56 3.95 -2.14 1.93
CA ILE A 56 3.14 -1.14 2.64
C ILE A 56 1.65 -1.41 2.48
N ASN A 57 1.23 -1.80 1.28
CA ASN A 57 -0.18 -1.88 0.87
C ASN A 57 -1.03 -2.70 1.82
N GLY A 58 -0.55 -3.87 2.24
CA GLY A 58 -1.38 -4.72 3.07
C GLY A 58 -1.51 -4.24 4.53
N LEU A 59 -0.60 -3.39 5.04
CA LEU A 59 -0.85 -2.68 6.30
C LEU A 59 -1.99 -1.66 6.15
N ASN A 60 -2.03 -0.94 5.03
CA ASN A 60 -3.13 -0.02 4.71
C ASN A 60 -4.48 -0.76 4.60
N VAL A 61 -4.50 -1.92 3.95
CA VAL A 61 -5.69 -2.78 3.87
C VAL A 61 -6.14 -3.21 5.26
N LEU A 62 -5.23 -3.74 6.09
CA LEU A 62 -5.57 -4.18 7.45
C LEU A 62 -6.20 -3.06 8.29
N ILE A 63 -5.62 -1.85 8.29
CA ILE A 63 -6.17 -0.72 9.05
C ILE A 63 -7.53 -0.28 8.50
N THR A 64 -7.68 -0.26 7.17
CA THR A 64 -8.95 0.08 6.53
C THR A 64 -10.05 -0.91 6.91
N THR A 65 -9.78 -2.21 6.78
CA THR A 65 -10.72 -3.28 7.12
C THR A 65 -11.06 -3.28 8.61
N TYR A 66 -10.12 -2.89 9.49
CA TYR A 66 -10.42 -2.69 10.91
C TYR A 66 -11.45 -1.60 11.16
N PHE A 67 -11.31 -0.45 10.52
CA PHE A 67 -12.29 0.62 10.64
C PHE A 67 -13.64 0.21 10.07
N THR A 68 -13.66 -0.54 8.96
CA THR A 68 -14.88 -1.12 8.41
C THR A 68 -15.55 -2.10 9.38
N ALA A 69 -14.79 -3.00 10.00
CA ALA A 69 -15.32 -3.99 10.95
C ALA A 69 -15.87 -3.36 12.24
N LEU A 70 -15.33 -2.21 12.66
CA LEU A 70 -15.84 -1.45 13.80
C LEU A 70 -17.02 -0.52 13.46
N GLY A 71 -17.54 -0.57 12.22
CA GLY A 71 -18.62 0.32 11.77
C GLY A 71 -18.20 1.78 11.57
N ASN A 72 -16.90 2.10 11.64
CA ASN A 72 -16.38 3.44 11.39
C ASN A 72 -16.10 3.64 9.90
N ALA A 73 -17.18 3.63 9.10
CA ALA A 73 -17.12 3.75 7.65
C ALA A 73 -16.41 5.04 7.19
N LYS A 74 -16.55 6.14 7.96
CA LYS A 74 -15.92 7.42 7.64
C LYS A 74 -14.40 7.31 7.56
N ASN A 75 -13.76 6.73 8.57
CA ASN A 75 -12.31 6.59 8.59
C ASN A 75 -11.80 5.63 7.50
N SER A 76 -12.53 4.53 7.23
CA SER A 76 -12.15 3.63 6.14
C SER A 76 -12.25 4.30 4.76
N ILE A 77 -13.28 5.12 4.52
CA ILE A 77 -13.45 5.85 3.25
C ILE A 77 -12.33 6.88 3.08
N ILE A 78 -11.97 7.61 4.14
CA ILE A 78 -10.87 8.59 4.09
C ILE A 78 -9.56 7.89 3.70
N ILE A 79 -9.22 6.78 4.36
CA ILE A 79 -7.99 6.03 4.05
C ILE A 79 -8.02 5.51 2.61
N ALA A 80 -9.14 4.95 2.15
CA ALA A 80 -9.27 4.45 0.79
C ALA A 80 -9.16 5.56 -0.27
N ALA A 81 -9.76 6.73 -0.03
CA ALA A 81 -9.69 7.89 -0.92
C ALA A 81 -8.28 8.48 -1.00
N LEU A 82 -7.56 8.53 0.12
CA LEU A 82 -6.17 8.99 0.15
C LEU A 82 -5.24 8.04 -0.60
N ARG A 83 -5.42 6.72 -0.41
CA ARG A 83 -4.60 5.67 -1.04
C ARG A 83 -4.67 5.68 -2.56
N GLY A 84 -5.89 5.77 -3.08
CA GLY A 84 -6.14 5.66 -4.51
C GLY A 84 -6.05 7.02 -5.19
N PRO A 85 -7.15 7.76 -5.34
CA PRO A 85 -7.18 8.94 -6.19
C PRO A 85 -6.31 10.09 -5.66
N VAL A 86 -6.38 10.45 -4.38
CA VAL A 86 -5.81 11.73 -3.92
C VAL A 86 -4.29 11.73 -3.98
N PHE A 87 -3.61 10.82 -3.27
CA PHE A 87 -2.15 10.84 -3.24
C PHE A 87 -1.52 10.31 -4.52
N VAL A 88 -2.16 9.42 -5.28
CA VAL A 88 -1.62 9.00 -6.58
C VAL A 88 -1.69 10.15 -7.59
N LEU A 89 -2.80 10.89 -7.68
CA LEU A 89 -2.90 12.02 -8.62
C LEU A 89 -1.89 13.13 -8.28
N VAL A 90 -1.78 13.48 -7.00
CA VAL A 90 -0.78 14.46 -6.55
C VAL A 90 0.63 13.92 -6.77
N GLY A 91 0.89 12.67 -6.41
CA GLY A 91 2.17 12.01 -6.57
C GLY A 91 2.62 11.99 -8.03
N VAL A 92 1.77 11.55 -8.96
CA VAL A 92 2.10 11.48 -10.39
C VAL A 92 2.37 12.87 -10.94
N THR A 93 1.52 13.86 -10.64
CA THR A 93 1.68 15.22 -11.18
C THR A 93 2.92 15.96 -10.65
N VAL A 94 3.30 15.70 -9.40
CA VAL A 94 4.47 16.31 -8.77
C VAL A 94 5.73 15.53 -9.12
N LEU A 95 5.79 14.23 -8.81
CA LEU A 95 7.00 13.43 -9.01
C LEU A 95 7.37 13.26 -10.47
N ALA A 96 6.39 13.19 -11.40
CA ALA A 96 6.73 13.08 -12.81
C ALA A 96 7.45 14.33 -13.35
N LYS A 97 7.23 15.51 -12.76
CA LYS A 97 7.95 16.74 -13.13
C LYS A 97 9.41 16.71 -12.71
N PHE A 98 9.74 16.04 -11.60
CA PHE A 98 11.10 15.99 -11.07
C PHE A 98 11.90 14.76 -11.55
N LEU A 99 11.24 13.61 -11.68
CA LEU A 99 11.86 12.31 -11.93
C LEU A 99 11.41 11.67 -13.27
N GLY A 100 10.64 12.40 -14.08
CA GLY A 100 10.12 11.89 -15.36
C GLY A 100 9.26 10.65 -15.17
N ILE A 101 9.46 9.65 -16.03
CA ILE A 101 8.70 8.39 -16.00
C ILE A 101 8.88 7.61 -14.69
N ASN A 102 10.07 7.68 -14.08
CA ASN A 102 10.34 7.03 -12.79
C ASN A 102 9.50 7.65 -11.67
N GLY A 103 9.21 8.96 -11.77
CA GLY A 103 8.31 9.66 -10.87
C GLY A 103 6.87 9.16 -10.93
N VAL A 104 6.40 8.75 -12.12
CA VAL A 104 5.07 8.15 -12.29
C VAL A 104 4.98 6.82 -11.54
N TRP A 105 6.01 5.96 -11.68
CA TRP A 105 6.07 4.68 -10.98
C TRP A 105 6.24 4.83 -9.46
N ALA A 106 7.04 5.80 -9.02
CA ALA A 106 7.29 6.09 -7.60
C ALA A 106 6.09 6.75 -6.88
N ALA A 107 5.16 7.34 -7.64
CA ALA A 107 3.97 7.97 -7.06
C ALA A 107 3.10 7.01 -6.25
N ILE A 108 3.00 5.74 -6.68
CA ILE A 108 2.15 4.74 -6.03
C ILE A 108 2.76 4.26 -4.70
N PRO A 109 4.04 3.83 -4.63
CA PRO A 109 4.70 3.53 -3.36
C PRO A 109 4.64 4.71 -2.38
N LEU A 110 4.84 5.94 -2.87
CA LEU A 110 4.78 7.13 -2.03
C LEU A 110 3.36 7.38 -1.51
N ALA A 111 2.34 7.24 -2.36
CA ALA A 111 0.94 7.38 -1.97
C ALA A 111 0.56 6.37 -0.87
N GLU A 112 1.00 5.11 -1.00
CA GLU A 112 0.81 4.08 0.01
C GLU A 112 1.51 4.44 1.33
N LEU A 113 2.75 4.95 1.27
CA LEU A 113 3.50 5.35 2.46
C LEU A 113 2.83 6.51 3.21
N LEU A 114 2.41 7.55 2.48
CA LEU A 114 1.70 8.69 3.05
C LEU A 114 0.35 8.28 3.64
N THR A 115 -0.38 7.41 2.94
CA THR A 115 -1.63 6.84 3.42
C THR A 115 -1.43 6.06 4.71
N LEU A 116 -0.36 5.26 4.79
CA LEU A 116 -0.05 4.50 6.00
C LEU A 116 0.21 5.42 7.19
N GLY A 117 0.92 6.53 6.99
CA GLY A 117 1.08 7.56 8.01
C GLY A 117 -0.27 8.07 8.53
N VAL A 118 -1.18 8.45 7.63
CA VAL A 118 -2.53 8.91 8.00
C VAL A 118 -3.34 7.81 8.68
N ALA A 119 -3.30 6.59 8.17
CA ALA A 119 -4.02 5.44 8.72
C ALA A 119 -3.57 5.11 10.15
N LEU A 120 -2.26 5.15 10.42
CA LEU A 120 -1.70 4.96 11.75
C LEU A 120 -2.10 6.08 12.71
N ILE A 121 -2.07 7.34 12.28
CA ILE A 121 -2.53 8.48 13.08
C ILE A 121 -4.00 8.28 13.47
N LEU A 122 -4.88 7.97 12.51
CA LEU A 122 -6.30 7.73 12.76
C LEU A 122 -6.51 6.55 13.72
N LEU A 123 -5.72 5.48 13.59
CA LEU A 123 -5.78 4.31 14.47
C LEU A 123 -5.42 4.69 15.92
N ILE A 124 -4.34 5.45 16.12
CA ILE A 124 -3.91 5.90 17.45
C ILE A 124 -4.95 6.83 18.08
N LEU A 125 -5.46 7.80 17.32
CA LEU A 125 -6.48 8.74 17.80
C LEU A 125 -7.78 8.03 18.17
N THR A 126 -8.20 7.04 17.39
CA THR A 126 -9.41 6.26 17.67
C THR A 126 -9.23 5.40 18.92
N ARG A 127 -8.07 4.77 19.10
CA ARG A 127 -7.76 4.00 20.32
C ARG A 127 -7.77 4.86 21.58
N ARG A 128 -7.33 6.12 21.50
CA ARG A 128 -7.36 7.05 22.65
C ARG A 128 -8.76 7.49 23.02
N LYS A 129 -9.68 7.63 22.06
CA LYS A 129 -11.08 8.03 22.32
C LYS A 129 -11.94 6.93 22.93
N THR A 130 -11.55 5.66 22.81
CA THR A 130 -12.38 4.53 23.27
C THR A 130 -11.58 3.48 24.05
N PRO A 131 -11.05 3.80 25.25
CA PRO A 131 -10.33 2.83 26.07
C PRO A 131 -11.21 1.68 26.61
N GLY A 132 -12.55 1.83 26.63
CA GLY A 132 -13.47 0.93 27.34
C GLY A 132 -14.23 -0.13 26.52
N PHE A 133 -14.12 -0.16 25.18
CA PHE A 133 -14.98 -1.07 24.38
C PHE A 133 -14.54 -2.55 24.41
N ILE A 134 -13.35 -2.85 24.94
CA ILE A 134 -12.81 -4.22 24.98
C ILE A 134 -13.41 -5.06 26.13
N HIS A 135 -13.98 -4.44 27.17
CA HIS A 135 -14.51 -5.17 28.35
C HIS A 135 -16.03 -5.40 28.34
N GLY A 136 -16.78 -4.79 27.41
CA GLY A 136 -18.25 -4.80 27.44
C GLY A 136 -18.92 -6.03 26.83
N ASP A 137 -18.26 -6.75 25.91
CA ASP A 137 -18.94 -7.73 25.05
C ASP A 137 -18.75 -9.19 25.49
N ILE A 138 -17.93 -9.45 26.52
CA ILE A 138 -17.75 -10.80 27.09
C ILE A 138 -18.82 -11.07 28.18
N ARG A 139 -19.62 -10.07 28.58
CA ARG A 139 -20.65 -10.20 29.62
C ARG A 139 -22.08 -10.30 29.10
N ARG A 140 -22.27 -10.31 27.77
CA ARG A 140 -23.57 -10.52 27.12
C ARG A 140 -23.50 -11.67 26.10
N LYS A 141 -23.14 -12.86 26.56
CA LYS A 141 -23.66 -14.13 26.05
C LYS A 141 -23.73 -15.12 27.21
#